data_AF-A0A8S0ZNT9-F1
#
_entry.id   AF-A0A8S0ZNT9-F1
#
_cell.length_a   1.000
_cell.length_b   1.000
_cell.length_c   1.000
_cell.angle_alpha   90.00
_cell.angle_beta   90.00
_cell.angle_gamma   90.00
#
_symmetry.space_group_name_H-M   'P 1'
#
loop_
_entity.id
_entity.type
_entity.pdbx_description
1 polymer ?
#
loop_
_entity_poly.entity_id
_entity_poly.type
_entity_poly.pdbx_seq_one_letter_code
_entity_poly.pdbx_strand_id
1 'polypeptide(L)'
;MHARAACEELNLLENDTHWDTTIAEMNEEIHNRALLLIEDMCYLMCGSLLIRLGMPAPNREMNDAFNRELERERENDHQELDLVVQKNVPLLNSQQKEVYDTLIKAIDDGNGGLYFLDAPGGTGKTFLMSVVLATVALHLLLLE
;
A
#
# COMPACT_ATOMS: atom_id res chain seq x y z
N MET A 1 -32.19 -21.02 14.39
CA MET A 1 -32.84 -22.27 14.84
C MET A 1 -33.14 -23.23 13.68
N HIS A 2 -33.62 -22.77 12.52
CA HIS A 2 -33.96 -23.65 11.39
C HIS A 2 -32.75 -24.34 10.70
N ALA A 3 -31.60 -23.66 10.58
CA ALA A 3 -30.45 -24.23 9.86
C ALA A 3 -29.76 -25.37 10.64
N ARG A 4 -29.59 -25.24 11.96
CA ARG A 4 -29.04 -26.30 12.83
C ARG A 4 -29.91 -27.56 12.79
N ALA A 5 -31.22 -27.39 12.96
CA ALA A 5 -32.18 -28.50 12.93
C ALA A 5 -32.19 -29.22 11.56
N ALA A 6 -32.08 -28.49 10.45
CA ALA A 6 -31.98 -29.09 9.12
C ALA A 6 -30.67 -29.89 8.92
N CYS A 7 -29.54 -29.42 9.46
CA CYS A 7 -28.26 -30.13 9.39
C CYS A 7 -28.23 -31.38 10.28
N GLU A 8 -28.91 -31.34 11.43
CA GLU A 8 -29.14 -32.50 12.31
C GLU A 8 -30.01 -33.56 11.60
N GLU A 9 -31.09 -33.15 10.92
CA GLU A 9 -31.96 -34.08 10.16
C GLU A 9 -31.28 -34.73 8.95
N LEU A 10 -30.36 -34.01 8.29
CA LEU A 10 -29.61 -34.52 7.15
C LEU A 10 -28.36 -35.32 7.54
N ASN A 11 -28.12 -35.52 8.85
CA ASN A 11 -26.95 -36.24 9.38
C ASN A 11 -25.61 -35.65 8.91
N LEU A 12 -25.58 -34.33 8.70
CA LEU A 12 -24.42 -33.58 8.20
C LEU A 12 -23.46 -33.13 9.32
N LEU A 13 -23.79 -33.41 10.58
CA LEU A 13 -22.98 -33.06 11.74
C LEU A 13 -22.29 -34.30 12.29
N GLU A 14 -20.96 -34.24 12.39
CA GLU A 14 -20.16 -35.37 12.90
C GLU A 14 -20.24 -35.50 14.42
N ASN A 15 -20.49 -34.41 15.14
CA ASN A 15 -20.66 -34.37 16.60
C ASN A 15 -21.41 -33.10 17.05
N ASP A 16 -21.81 -33.06 18.32
CA ASP A 16 -22.59 -31.96 18.92
C ASP A 16 -21.89 -30.60 18.88
N THR A 17 -20.55 -30.59 18.78
CA THR A 17 -19.72 -29.38 18.69
C THR A 17 -19.45 -28.92 17.25
N HIS A 18 -19.70 -29.77 16.25
CA HIS A 18 -19.36 -29.52 14.85
C HIS A 18 -20.10 -28.29 14.31
N TRP A 19 -21.39 -28.14 14.64
CA TRP A 19 -22.17 -26.97 14.23
C TRP A 19 -21.57 -25.66 14.75
N ASP A 20 -21.15 -25.62 16.01
CA ASP A 20 -20.63 -24.39 16.62
C ASP A 20 -19.25 -24.03 16.04
N THR A 21 -18.39 -25.04 15.79
CA THR A 21 -17.09 -24.84 15.13
C THR A 21 -17.25 -24.41 13.67
N THR A 22 -18.10 -25.07 12.88
CA THR A 22 -18.34 -24.72 11.47
C THR A 22 -18.93 -23.32 11.32
N ILE A 23 -19.84 -22.91 12.23
CA ILE A 23 -20.36 -21.54 12.23
C ILE A 23 -19.28 -20.53 12.62
N ALA A 24 -18.41 -20.85 13.59
CA ALA A 24 -17.30 -19.98 13.97
C ALA A 24 -16.27 -19.82 12.84
N GLU A 25 -15.89 -20.91 12.16
CA GLU A 25 -15.00 -20.90 10.99
C GLU A 25 -15.61 -20.13 9.82
N MET A 26 -16.90 -20.33 9.53
CA MET A 26 -17.61 -19.58 8.48
C MET A 26 -17.73 -18.09 8.82
N ASN A 27 -17.77 -17.75 10.12
CA ASN A 27 -17.74 -16.38 10.59
C ASN A 27 -16.35 -15.75 10.43
N GLU A 28 -15.26 -16.50 10.66
CA GLU A 28 -13.90 -16.05 10.40
C GLU A 28 -13.64 -15.82 8.90
N GLU A 29 -14.10 -16.71 8.02
CA GLU A 29 -13.94 -16.54 6.57
C GLU A 29 -14.65 -15.28 6.05
N ILE A 30 -15.90 -15.06 6.49
CA ILE A 30 -16.67 -13.87 6.13
C ILE A 30 -16.02 -12.60 6.71
N HIS A 31 -15.56 -12.67 7.96
CA HIS A 31 -14.83 -11.58 8.60
C HIS A 31 -13.55 -11.23 7.82
N ASN A 32 -12.79 -12.24 7.41
CA ASN A 32 -11.57 -12.08 6.64
C ASN A 32 -11.83 -11.49 5.24
N ARG A 33 -12.88 -11.95 4.54
CA ARG A 33 -13.31 -11.33 3.27
C ARG A 33 -13.71 -9.87 3.45
N ALA A 34 -14.39 -9.53 4.54
CA ALA A 34 -14.74 -8.14 4.83
C ALA A 34 -13.48 -7.28 5.06
N LEU A 35 -12.50 -7.78 5.84
CA LEU A 35 -11.23 -7.10 6.05
C LEU A 35 -10.46 -6.88 4.74
N LEU A 36 -10.43 -7.86 3.83
CA LEU A 36 -9.82 -7.69 2.51
C LEU A 36 -10.48 -6.57 1.71
N LEU A 37 -11.82 -6.55 1.63
CA LEU A 37 -12.54 -5.50 0.88
C LEU A 37 -12.32 -4.11 1.48
N ILE A 38 -12.25 -4.01 2.80
CA ILE A 38 -11.97 -2.74 3.48
C ILE A 38 -10.51 -2.33 3.23
N GLU A 39 -9.57 -3.27 3.27
CA GLU A 39 -8.16 -3.03 2.97
C GLU A 39 -7.97 -2.50 1.54
N ASP A 40 -8.66 -3.08 0.55
CA ASP A 40 -8.63 -2.63 -0.84
C ASP A 40 -9.15 -1.20 -0.98
N MET A 41 -10.26 -0.89 -0.32
CA MET A 41 -10.79 0.48 -0.30
C MET A 41 -9.82 1.46 0.35
N CYS A 42 -9.23 1.09 1.49
CA CYS A 42 -8.23 1.91 2.17
C CYS A 42 -7.00 2.14 1.29
N TYR A 43 -6.54 1.10 0.59
CA TYR A 43 -5.40 1.21 -0.32
C TYR A 43 -5.71 2.15 -1.49
N LEU A 44 -6.88 2.00 -2.13
CA LEU A 44 -7.30 2.89 -3.22
C LEU A 44 -7.48 4.35 -2.78
N MET A 45 -7.92 4.59 -1.54
CA MET A 45 -8.18 5.94 -1.04
C MET A 45 -6.94 6.65 -0.49
N CYS A 46 -6.07 5.94 0.22
CA CYS A 46 -4.94 6.55 0.95
C CYS A 46 -3.64 5.75 0.88
N GLY A 47 -3.53 4.75 -0.02
CA GLY A 47 -2.32 3.96 -0.23
C GLY A 47 -1.86 3.16 0.99
N SER A 48 -2.75 2.95 1.97
CA SER A 48 -2.38 2.39 3.27
C SER A 48 -3.11 1.08 3.54
N LEU A 49 -2.36 0.09 4.02
CA LEU A 49 -2.91 -1.18 4.52
C LEU A 49 -3.59 -1.01 5.88
N LEU A 50 -4.48 -1.93 6.24
CA LEU A 50 -5.22 -1.85 7.51
C LEU A 50 -4.29 -1.85 8.72
N ILE A 51 -3.20 -2.62 8.67
CA ILE A 51 -2.20 -2.68 9.75
C ILE A 51 -1.57 -1.31 10.03
N ARG A 52 -1.39 -0.47 9.01
CA ARG A 52 -0.83 0.89 9.15
C ARG A 52 -1.84 1.89 9.68
N LEU A 53 -3.12 1.59 9.54
CA LEU A 53 -4.23 2.37 10.07
C LEU A 53 -4.63 1.93 11.49
N GLY A 54 -3.87 1.01 12.10
CA GLY A 54 -4.16 0.46 13.43
C GLY A 54 -5.36 -0.51 13.44
N MET A 55 -5.72 -1.05 12.28
CA MET A 55 -6.81 -2.02 12.11
C MET A 55 -6.27 -3.46 11.96
N PRO A 56 -7.07 -4.49 12.25
CA PRO A 56 -6.68 -5.88 12.06
C PRO A 56 -6.32 -6.16 10.59
N ALA A 57 -5.16 -6.74 10.36
CA ALA A 57 -4.78 -7.18 9.02
C ALA A 57 -5.60 -8.42 8.62
N PRO A 58 -6.05 -8.51 7.36
CA PRO A 58 -6.68 -9.73 6.88
C PRO A 58 -5.69 -10.90 6.88
N ASN A 59 -6.19 -12.11 7.13
CA ASN A 59 -5.47 -13.35 6.90
C ASN A 59 -5.35 -13.60 5.39
N ARG A 60 -4.13 -13.44 4.87
CA ARG A 60 -3.80 -13.48 3.46
C ARG A 60 -3.54 -14.88 2.90
N GLU A 61 -3.35 -15.90 3.75
CA GLU A 61 -3.13 -17.29 3.30
C GLU A 61 -4.33 -17.86 2.53
N MET A 62 -5.53 -17.31 2.76
CA MET A 62 -6.77 -17.76 2.11
C MET A 62 -6.97 -17.18 0.70
N ASN A 63 -6.19 -16.17 0.27
CA ASN A 63 -6.44 -15.40 -0.96
C ASN A 63 -5.17 -15.12 -1.80
N ASP A 64 -4.42 -16.19 -2.04
CA ASP A 64 -3.11 -16.24 -2.67
C ASP A 64 -3.01 -15.55 -4.05
N ALA A 65 -4.11 -15.50 -4.81
CA ALA A 65 -4.16 -14.86 -6.12
C ALA A 65 -4.21 -13.32 -6.04
N PHE A 66 -4.89 -12.78 -5.02
CA PHE A 66 -5.03 -11.34 -4.83
C PHE A 66 -3.73 -10.72 -4.29
N ASN A 67 -3.06 -11.41 -3.36
CA ASN A 67 -1.75 -10.97 -2.83
C ASN A 67 -0.71 -10.82 -3.94
N ARG A 68 -0.63 -11.79 -4.85
CA ARG A 68 0.29 -11.73 -5.99
C ARG A 68 0.00 -10.56 -6.92
N GLU A 69 -1.28 -10.22 -7.11
CA GLU A 69 -1.64 -9.11 -7.98
C GLU A 69 -1.35 -7.76 -7.32
N LEU A 70 -1.62 -7.61 -6.02
CA LEU A 70 -1.27 -6.42 -5.26
C LEU A 70 0.25 -6.21 -5.19
N GLU A 71 1.02 -7.28 -4.97
CA GLU A 71 2.49 -7.23 -5.00
C GLU A 71 3.02 -6.83 -6.39
N ARG A 72 2.40 -7.33 -7.46
CA ARG A 72 2.76 -6.93 -8.83
C ARG A 72 2.44 -5.47 -9.12
N GLU A 73 1.27 -4.98 -8.70
CA GLU A 73 0.90 -3.56 -8.85
C GLU A 73 1.90 -2.67 -8.12
N ARG A 74 2.28 -3.03 -6.88
CA ARG A 74 3.31 -2.33 -6.11
C ARG A 74 4.67 -2.30 -6.81
N GLU A 75 5.07 -3.43 -7.37
CA GLU A 75 6.33 -3.55 -8.10
C GLU A 75 6.30 -2.76 -9.42
N ASN A 76 5.16 -2.72 -10.11
CA ASN A 76 4.96 -1.91 -11.31
C ASN A 76 5.06 -0.41 -10.98
N ASP A 77 4.40 0.06 -9.92
CA ASP A 77 4.48 1.45 -9.46
C ASP A 77 5.92 1.84 -9.08
N HIS A 78 6.63 0.94 -8.41
CA HIS A 78 8.03 1.13 -8.04
C HIS A 78 8.93 1.26 -9.28
N GLN A 79 8.76 0.39 -10.27
CA GLN A 79 9.53 0.44 -11.52
C GLN A 79 9.22 1.71 -12.33
N GLU A 80 7.96 2.14 -12.38
CA GLU A 80 7.59 3.37 -13.08
C GLU A 80 8.24 4.60 -12.41
N LEU A 81 8.21 4.67 -11.08
CA LEU A 81 8.85 5.75 -10.32
C LEU A 81 10.38 5.75 -10.52
N ASP A 82 11.03 4.59 -10.46
CA ASP A 82 12.48 4.49 -10.70
C ASP A 82 12.84 4.95 -12.12
N LEU A 83 12.07 4.53 -13.13
CA LEU A 83 12.25 4.98 -14.51
C LEU A 83 12.10 6.51 -14.65
N VAL A 84 11.11 7.11 -13.97
CA VAL A 84 10.91 8.56 -13.95
C VAL A 84 12.13 9.25 -13.35
N VAL A 85 12.65 8.77 -12.23
CA VAL A 85 13.83 9.33 -11.55
C VAL A 85 15.07 9.20 -12.44
N GLN A 86 15.37 8.00 -12.94
CA GLN A 86 16.54 7.74 -13.79
C GLN A 86 16.52 8.57 -15.08
N LYS A 87 15.34 8.77 -15.69
CA LYS A 87 15.19 9.55 -16.91
C LYS A 87 15.33 11.05 -16.66
N ASN A 88 14.75 11.56 -15.58
CA ASN A 88 14.57 13.00 -15.41
C ASN A 88 15.65 13.68 -14.56
N VAL A 89 16.30 12.97 -13.63
CA VAL A 89 17.42 13.53 -12.84
C VAL A 89 18.57 14.02 -13.74
N PRO A 90 18.98 13.31 -14.81
CA PRO A 90 20.02 13.80 -15.73
C PRO A 90 19.63 15.05 -16.54
N LEU A 91 18.33 15.38 -16.63
CA LEU A 91 17.83 16.55 -17.35
C LEU A 91 17.83 17.81 -16.49
N LEU A 92 18.13 17.71 -15.19
CA LEU A 92 18.25 18.85 -14.31
C LEU A 92 19.45 19.70 -14.71
N ASN A 93 19.24 21.01 -14.83
CA ASN A 93 20.36 21.94 -14.97
C ASN A 93 21.14 22.06 -13.65
N SER A 94 22.31 22.70 -13.67
CA SER A 94 23.19 22.79 -12.49
C SER A 94 22.51 23.35 -11.24
N GLN A 95 21.67 24.38 -11.38
CA GLN A 95 20.98 25.00 -10.24
C GLN A 95 19.86 24.10 -9.68
N GLN A 96 19.09 23.48 -10.57
CA GLN A 96 18.07 22.52 -10.18
C GLN A 96 18.69 21.28 -9.51
N LYS A 97 19.85 20.83 -10.01
CA LYS A 97 20.59 19.69 -9.46
C LYS A 97 21.12 19.99 -8.05
N GLU A 98 21.61 21.20 -7.81
CA GLU A 98 22.03 21.63 -6.46
C GLU A 98 20.87 21.60 -5.45
N VAL A 99 19.69 22.09 -5.84
CA VAL A 99 18.48 22.01 -5.00
C VAL A 99 18.07 20.56 -4.75
N TYR A 100 18.04 19.76 -5.81
CA TYR A 100 17.71 18.33 -5.73
C TYR A 100 18.65 17.60 -4.75
N ASP A 101 19.97 17.73 -4.94
CA ASP A 101 20.97 17.03 -4.12
C ASP A 101 20.90 17.49 -2.65
N THR A 102 20.61 18.76 -2.40
CA THR A 102 20.40 19.28 -1.04
C THR A 102 19.19 18.63 -0.35
N LEU A 103 18.07 18.48 -1.07
CA LEU A 103 16.85 17.87 -0.53
C LEU A 103 17.03 16.37 -0.29
N ILE A 104 17.62 15.65 -1.25
CA ILE A 104 17.86 14.20 -1.10
C ILE A 104 18.79 13.93 0.08
N LYS A 105 19.88 14.71 0.21
CA LYS A 105 20.76 14.59 1.36
C LYS A 105 20.05 14.83 2.69
N ALA A 106 19.17 15.84 2.76
CA ALA A 106 18.41 16.10 3.99
C ALA A 106 17.50 14.92 4.37
N ILE A 107 16.89 14.26 3.37
CA ILE A 107 16.07 13.06 3.57
C ILE A 107 16.94 11.89 4.06
N ASP A 108 18.06 11.62 3.37
CA ASP A 108 18.98 10.53 3.71
C ASP A 108 19.56 10.68 5.13
N ASP A 109 19.86 11.91 5.54
CA ASP A 109 20.37 12.22 6.88
C ASP A 109 19.26 12.19 7.97
N GLY A 110 17.99 11.96 7.60
CA GLY A 110 16.84 12.02 8.51
C GLY A 110 16.55 13.43 9.04
N ASN A 111 17.11 14.45 8.40
CA ASN A 111 16.96 15.85 8.78
C ASN A 111 15.70 16.45 8.17
N GLY A 112 14.63 16.49 8.96
CA GLY A 112 13.40 17.21 8.58
C GLY A 112 13.63 18.73 8.47
N GLY A 113 12.81 19.40 7.66
CA GLY A 113 12.87 20.85 7.51
C GLY A 113 11.85 21.40 6.51
N LEU A 114 11.66 22.72 6.53
CA LEU A 114 10.82 23.43 5.56
C LEU A 114 11.72 24.14 4.54
N TYR A 115 11.50 23.86 3.26
CA TYR A 115 12.25 24.42 2.15
C TYR A 115 11.34 25.27 1.26
N PHE A 116 11.85 26.42 0.79
CA PHE A 116 11.15 27.30 -0.13
C PHE A 116 11.90 27.33 -1.46
N LEU A 117 11.19 26.98 -2.55
CA LEU A 117 11.72 27.08 -3.90
C LEU A 117 11.27 28.39 -4.54
N ASP A 118 12.11 29.41 -4.46
CA ASP A 118 11.87 30.69 -5.14
C ASP A 118 12.63 30.75 -6.46
N ALA A 119 11.88 31.00 -7.55
CA ALA A 119 12.49 31.28 -8.85
C ALA A 119 11.52 32.03 -9.76
N PRO A 120 12.01 32.79 -10.77
CA PRO A 120 11.18 33.44 -11.79
C PRO A 120 10.35 32.46 -12.65
N GLY A 121 9.29 32.94 -13.30
CA GLY A 121 8.53 32.12 -14.27
C GLY A 121 9.43 31.53 -15.37
N GLY A 122 9.14 30.30 -15.79
CA GLY A 122 9.91 29.63 -16.87
C GLY A 122 11.17 28.88 -16.45
N THR A 123 11.57 28.91 -15.17
CA THR A 123 12.78 28.20 -14.69
C THR A 123 12.61 26.70 -14.43
N GLY A 124 11.50 26.11 -14.85
CA GLY A 124 11.25 24.67 -14.68
C GLY A 124 11.03 24.22 -13.23
N LYS A 125 10.56 25.09 -12.32
CA LYS A 125 10.21 24.72 -10.93
C LYS A 125 9.31 23.49 -10.86
N THR A 126 8.27 23.44 -11.71
CA THR A 126 7.34 22.31 -11.75
C THR A 126 8.06 21.01 -12.12
N PHE A 127 8.98 21.07 -13.09
CA PHE A 127 9.79 19.92 -13.46
C PHE A 127 10.66 19.45 -12.30
N LEU A 128 11.41 20.36 -11.68
CA LEU A 128 12.22 20.03 -10.50
C LEU A 128 11.37 19.42 -9.37
N MET A 129 10.23 20.02 -9.04
CA MET A 129 9.33 19.50 -8.01
C MET A 129 8.80 18.10 -8.34
N SER A 130 8.45 17.83 -9.61
CA SER A 130 8.02 16.47 -10.01
C SER A 130 9.11 15.42 -9.81
N VAL A 131 10.38 15.76 -10.10
CA VAL A 131 11.52 14.84 -9.93
C VAL A 131 11.82 14.61 -8.45
N VAL A 132 11.77 15.65 -7.63
CA VAL A 132 11.91 15.54 -6.17
C VAL A 132 10.81 14.66 -5.59
N LEU A 133 9.55 14.89 -5.96
CA LEU A 133 8.42 14.09 -5.46
C LEU A 133 8.56 12.61 -5.85
N ALA A 134 8.92 12.32 -7.10
CA ALA A 134 9.15 10.94 -7.54
C ALA A 134 10.29 10.27 -6.75
N THR A 135 11.37 11.00 -6.49
CA THR A 135 12.51 10.47 -5.71
C THR A 135 12.11 10.21 -4.25
N VAL A 136 11.38 11.12 -3.62
CA VAL A 136 10.90 10.97 -2.24
C VAL A 136 9.95 9.76 -2.13
N ALA A 137 9.01 9.63 -3.08
CA ALA A 137 8.08 8.51 -3.11
C ALA A 137 8.82 7.17 -3.26
N LEU A 138 9.81 7.11 -4.17
CA LEU A 138 10.66 5.94 -4.35
C LEU A 138 11.46 5.62 -3.08
N HIS A 139 12.05 6.64 -2.44
CA HIS A 139 12.81 6.47 -1.20
C HIS A 139 11.94 5.92 -0.06
N LEU A 140 10.71 6.40 0.10
CA LEU A 140 9.76 5.88 1.09
C LEU A 140 9.42 4.41 0.85
N LEU A 141 9.23 3.99 -0.40
CA LEU A 141 8.94 2.60 -0.76
C LEU A 141 10.11 1.65 -0.46
N LEU A 142 11.36 2.13 -0.50
CA LEU A 142 12.55 1.34 -0.19
C LEU A 142 12.82 1.14 1.31
N LEU A 143 12.10 1.88 2.17
CA LEU A 143 12.23 1.80 3.64
C LEU A 143 11.15 0.89 4.29
N GLU A 144 10.22 0.34 3.51
CA GLU A 144 9.15 -0.59 3.96
C GLU A 144 9.56 -2.06 3.80
#